data_AF-G5KFK5-F1
#
_entry.id   AF-G5KFK5-F1
#
_cell.length_a   1.000
_cell.length_b   1.000
_cell.length_c   1.000
_cell.angle_alpha   90.00
_cell.angle_beta   90.00
_cell.angle_gamma   90.00
#
_symmetry.space_group_name_H-M   'P 1'
#
loop_
_entity.id
_entity.type
_entity.pdbx_description
1 polymer ?
#
loop_
_entity_poly.entity_id
_entity_poly.type
_entity_poly.pdbx_seq_one_letter_code
_entity_poly.pdbx_strand_id
1 'polypeptide(L)'
;MKEKILLIKSAGKEGNFTMAPNRTVKPLESMSERTKRVLQLIPLGTERKITTKEIADILHVDRRIVFEEIERLVMDYAFPIVATRTGDNVGNYIPTTEAELNEGLEAFTRQIIQNLRRKEKLQNIDLNHVKERLDMVAREVESHD
;
A
#
# COMPACT_ATOMS: atom_id res chain seq x y z
N MET A 1 -21.52 -8.08 22.41
CA MET A 1 -20.13 -7.91 21.93
C MET A 1 -19.50 -9.17 21.29
N LYS A 2 -20.23 -10.28 21.08
CA LYS A 2 -19.70 -11.51 20.46
C LYS A 2 -20.13 -11.75 18.99
N GLU A 3 -21.06 -10.96 18.44
CA GLU A 3 -21.62 -11.22 17.10
C GLU A 3 -20.82 -10.65 15.91
N LYS A 4 -19.95 -9.64 16.09
CA LYS A 4 -19.20 -9.06 14.97
C LYS A 4 -17.94 -9.85 14.56
N ILE A 5 -17.49 -10.80 15.38
CA ILE A 5 -16.29 -11.61 15.09
C ILE A 5 -16.62 -12.80 14.16
N LEU A 6 -17.89 -13.14 13.98
CA LEU A 6 -18.30 -14.27 13.15
C LEU A 6 -18.26 -13.97 11.64
N LEU A 7 -18.27 -12.70 11.22
CA LEU A 7 -18.27 -12.32 9.80
C LEU A 7 -16.90 -12.47 9.12
N ILE A 8 -15.81 -12.55 9.90
CA ILE A 8 -14.44 -12.67 9.37
C ILE A 8 -14.05 -14.15 9.17
N LYS A 9 -14.71 -15.08 9.88
CA LYS A 9 -14.39 -16.52 9.82
C LYS A 9 -15.06 -17.28 8.67
N SER A 10 -16.00 -16.68 7.95
CA SER A 10 -16.65 -17.30 6.78
C SER A 10 -15.97 -16.97 5.45
N ALA A 11 -14.98 -16.08 5.41
CA ALA A 11 -14.26 -15.71 4.18
C ALA A 11 -13.05 -16.61 3.86
N GLY A 12 -12.85 -17.68 4.65
CA GLY A 12 -11.78 -18.64 4.47
C GLY A 12 -12.28 -19.93 3.81
N LYS A 13 -12.78 -19.85 2.58
CA LYS A 13 -12.89 -21.01 1.69
C LYS A 13 -12.76 -20.59 0.23
N GLU A 14 -11.83 -21.29 -0.42
CA GLU A 14 -11.63 -21.41 -1.87
C GLU A 14 -10.87 -20.28 -2.53
N GLY A 15 -9.65 -20.63 -2.95
CA GLY A 15 -8.87 -19.91 -3.93
C GLY A 15 -9.70 -19.74 -5.18
N ASN A 16 -10.05 -18.49 -5.44
CA ASN A 16 -10.30 -17.90 -6.74
C ASN A 16 -10.29 -16.40 -6.48
N PHE A 17 -9.20 -15.74 -6.85
CA PHE A 17 -9.14 -14.28 -6.87
C PHE A 17 -10.02 -13.81 -8.04
N THR A 18 -11.33 -13.95 -7.91
CA THR A 18 -12.26 -13.26 -8.78
C THR A 18 -12.17 -11.78 -8.40
N MET A 19 -11.56 -11.00 -9.29
CA MET A 19 -11.76 -9.55 -9.32
C MET A 19 -13.25 -9.25 -9.09
N ALA A 20 -13.55 -8.19 -8.34
CA ALA A 20 -14.92 -7.70 -8.24
C ALA A 20 -15.56 -7.67 -9.64
N PRO A 21 -16.79 -8.18 -9.82
CA PRO A 21 -17.32 -8.68 -11.09
C PRO A 21 -17.56 -7.64 -12.21
N ASN A 22 -16.92 -6.47 -12.19
CA ASN A 22 -17.20 -5.41 -13.16
C ASN A 22 -16.09 -4.38 -13.43
N ARG A 23 -14.80 -4.77 -13.36
CA ARG A 23 -13.71 -3.94 -13.89
C ARG A 23 -13.05 -4.62 -15.09
N THR A 24 -13.27 -4.05 -16.27
CA THR A 24 -12.58 -4.47 -17.49
C THR A 24 -11.10 -4.14 -17.35
N VAL A 25 -10.22 -5.14 -17.46
CA VAL A 25 -8.76 -4.92 -17.51
C VAL A 25 -8.47 -4.08 -18.75
N LYS A 26 -7.72 -2.98 -18.56
CA LYS A 26 -7.32 -2.13 -19.69
C LYS A 26 -6.34 -2.89 -20.58
N PRO A 27 -6.46 -2.73 -21.91
CA PRO A 27 -5.61 -3.46 -22.82
C PRO A 27 -4.19 -2.86 -22.83
N LEU A 28 -3.17 -3.68 -23.02
CA LEU A 28 -1.76 -3.31 -22.84
C LEU A 28 -1.29 -2.22 -23.82
N GLU A 29 -1.87 -2.16 -25.01
CA GLU A 29 -1.62 -1.12 -26.01
C GLU A 29 -2.02 0.28 -25.52
N SER A 30 -2.95 0.38 -24.57
CA SER A 30 -3.38 1.65 -23.98
C SER A 30 -2.42 2.17 -22.89
N MET A 31 -1.41 1.39 -22.50
CA MET A 31 -0.44 1.82 -21.49
C MET A 31 0.43 2.97 -22.01
N SER A 32 0.58 4.00 -21.17
CA SER A 32 1.54 5.06 -21.42
C SER A 32 2.98 4.52 -21.38
N GLU A 33 3.89 5.20 -22.07
CA GLU A 33 5.31 4.85 -22.05
C GLU A 33 5.89 4.87 -20.64
N ARG A 34 5.44 5.82 -19.80
CA ARG A 34 5.87 5.90 -18.40
C ARG A 34 5.42 4.69 -17.60
N THR A 35 4.16 4.26 -17.76
CA THR A 35 3.60 3.08 -17.10
C THR A 35 4.40 1.83 -17.45
N LYS A 36 4.75 1.65 -18.72
CA LYS A 36 5.60 0.55 -19.20
C LYS A 36 6.99 0.59 -18.58
N ARG A 37 7.62 1.77 -18.54
CA ARG A 37 8.95 1.95 -17.92
C ARG A 37 8.95 1.67 -16.42
N VAL A 38 7.90 2.07 -15.70
CA VAL A 38 7.75 1.73 -14.28
C VAL A 38 7.64 0.21 -14.11
N LEU A 39 6.79 -0.45 -14.89
CA LEU A 39 6.62 -1.91 -14.83
C LEU A 39 7.93 -2.66 -15.09
N GLN A 40 8.71 -2.24 -16.08
CA GLN A 40 10.00 -2.87 -16.42
C GLN A 40 11.05 -2.78 -15.31
N LEU A 41 10.93 -1.80 -14.41
CA LEU A 41 11.86 -1.64 -13.29
C LEU A 41 11.48 -2.51 -12.07
N ILE A 42 10.26 -3.03 -12.02
CA ILE A 42 9.80 -3.86 -10.90
C ILE A 42 10.31 -5.29 -11.10
N PRO A 43 11.14 -5.80 -10.18
CA PRO A 43 11.71 -7.15 -10.27
C PRO A 43 10.66 -8.24 -10.05
N LEU A 44 10.94 -9.42 -10.58
CA LEU A 44 10.20 -10.65 -10.29
C LEU A 44 10.78 -11.33 -9.03
N GLY A 45 9.90 -11.83 -8.17
CA GLY A 45 10.25 -12.58 -6.97
C GLY A 45 10.74 -11.71 -5.82
N THR A 46 10.94 -12.34 -4.67
CA THR A 46 11.33 -11.67 -3.42
C THR A 46 12.84 -11.44 -3.28
N GLU A 47 13.65 -12.13 -4.10
CA GLU A 47 15.12 -12.07 -4.10
C GLU A 47 15.65 -10.64 -4.25
N ARG A 48 14.99 -9.86 -5.11
CA ARG A 48 15.28 -8.45 -5.28
C ARG A 48 13.98 -7.67 -5.20
N LYS A 49 14.02 -6.53 -4.52
CA LYS A 49 12.92 -5.57 -4.48
C LYS A 49 13.42 -4.20 -4.91
N ILE A 50 12.50 -3.34 -5.34
CA ILE A 50 12.85 -1.96 -5.72
C ILE A 50 11.93 -0.96 -5.01
N THR A 51 12.52 0.03 -4.37
CA THR A 51 11.73 1.07 -3.71
C THR A 51 11.15 2.05 -4.72
N THR A 52 10.02 2.66 -4.38
CA THR A 52 9.44 3.77 -5.15
C THR A 52 10.41 4.93 -5.30
N LYS A 53 11.33 5.12 -4.34
CA LYS A 53 12.40 6.12 -4.42
C LYS A 53 13.39 5.77 -5.53
N GLU A 54 13.91 4.55 -5.56
CA GLU A 54 14.84 4.12 -6.60
C GLU A 54 14.22 4.22 -8.00
N ILE A 55 12.97 3.82 -8.18
CA ILE A 55 12.27 3.99 -9.47
C ILE A 55 12.18 5.47 -9.83
N ALA A 56 11.84 6.35 -8.87
CA ALA A 56 11.72 7.78 -9.10
C ALA A 56 13.07 8.41 -9.52
N ASP A 57 14.14 7.99 -8.86
CA ASP A 57 15.51 8.44 -9.15
C ASP A 57 15.94 7.99 -10.56
N ILE A 58 15.65 6.73 -10.94
CA ILE A 58 15.96 6.18 -12.28
C ILE A 58 15.16 6.89 -13.39
N LEU A 59 13.90 7.23 -13.12
CA LEU A 59 13.01 7.84 -14.11
C LEU A 59 13.05 9.37 -14.11
N HIS A 60 13.77 9.98 -13.17
CA HIS A 60 13.81 11.43 -12.94
C HIS A 60 12.42 12.06 -12.78
N VAL A 61 11.60 11.45 -11.93
CA VAL A 61 10.23 11.90 -11.63
C VAL A 61 9.99 12.01 -10.13
N ASP A 62 8.89 12.65 -9.74
CA ASP A 62 8.47 12.64 -8.35
C ASP A 62 8.01 11.24 -7.90
N ARG A 63 8.28 10.90 -6.64
CA ARG A 63 7.86 9.61 -6.05
C ARG A 63 6.35 9.39 -6.10
N ARG A 64 5.56 10.47 -6.04
CA ARG A 64 4.11 10.42 -6.19
C ARG A 64 3.69 9.92 -7.56
N ILE A 65 4.38 10.31 -8.62
CA ILE A 65 4.11 9.82 -9.98
C ILE A 65 4.33 8.31 -10.03
N VAL A 66 5.43 7.81 -9.47
CA VAL A 66 5.70 6.38 -9.42
C VAL A 66 4.62 5.63 -8.63
N PHE A 67 4.18 6.17 -7.49
CA PHE A 67 3.10 5.58 -6.71
C PHE A 67 1.80 5.47 -7.52
N GLU A 68 1.41 6.55 -8.21
CA GLU A 68 0.21 6.57 -9.06
C GLU A 68 0.31 5.58 -10.23
N GLU A 69 1.50 5.42 -10.82
CA GLU A 69 1.72 4.42 -11.87
C GLU A 69 1.68 2.98 -11.34
N ILE A 70 2.20 2.70 -10.14
CA ILE A 70 2.08 1.37 -9.51
C ILE A 70 0.62 1.03 -9.20
N GLU A 71 -0.13 1.97 -8.61
CA GLU A 71 -1.56 1.79 -8.37
C GLU A 71 -2.32 1.54 -9.68
N ARG A 72 -1.97 2.25 -10.75
CA ARG A 72 -2.54 2.02 -12.09
C ARG A 72 -2.23 0.62 -12.62
N LEU A 73 -0.98 0.16 -12.49
CA LEU A 73 -0.57 -1.18 -12.92
C LEU A 73 -1.38 -2.28 -12.21
N VAL A 74 -1.64 -2.12 -10.91
CA VAL A 74 -2.44 -3.06 -10.13
C VAL A 74 -3.93 -2.96 -10.49
N MET A 75 -4.49 -1.75 -10.48
CA MET A 75 -5.95 -1.54 -10.52
C MET A 75 -6.54 -1.54 -11.92
N ASP A 76 -5.78 -1.06 -12.92
CA ASP A 76 -6.25 -0.95 -14.31
C ASP A 76 -5.72 -2.09 -15.19
N TYR A 77 -4.49 -2.56 -14.94
CA TYR A 77 -3.80 -3.55 -15.78
C TYR A 77 -3.60 -4.92 -15.11
N ALA A 78 -4.06 -5.08 -13.86
CA ALA A 78 -4.04 -6.34 -13.12
C ALA A 78 -2.65 -6.97 -12.93
N PHE A 79 -1.57 -6.19 -12.94
CA PHE A 79 -0.25 -6.69 -12.58
C PHE A 79 -0.16 -6.89 -11.06
N PRO A 80 0.16 -8.10 -10.57
CA PRO A 80 0.26 -8.34 -9.14
C PRO A 80 1.55 -7.72 -8.62
N ILE A 81 1.47 -6.51 -8.09
CA ILE A 81 2.61 -5.81 -7.48
C ILE A 81 2.36 -5.73 -5.98
N VAL A 82 3.27 -6.31 -5.20
CA VAL A 82 3.23 -6.29 -3.74
C VAL A 82 4.47 -5.59 -3.20
N ALA A 83 4.39 -5.10 -1.96
CA ALA A 83 5.46 -4.34 -1.35
C ALA A 83 5.80 -4.83 0.06
N THR A 84 7.08 -5.09 0.30
CA THR A 84 7.63 -5.30 1.65
C THR A 84 8.06 -3.95 2.21
N ARG A 85 7.56 -3.59 3.39
CA ARG A 85 7.78 -2.28 4.02
C ARG A 85 8.68 -2.31 5.26
N THR A 86 9.12 -3.50 5.68
CA THR A 86 9.88 -3.74 6.91
C THR A 86 10.99 -4.75 6.66
N GLY A 87 12.10 -4.64 7.40
CA GLY A 87 13.28 -5.50 7.26
C GLY A 87 14.34 -4.91 6.35
N ASP A 88 15.33 -5.71 5.98
CA ASP A 88 16.52 -5.25 5.23
C ASP A 88 16.31 -5.26 3.70
N ASN A 89 15.36 -6.05 3.21
CA ASN A 89 15.01 -6.14 1.78
C ASN A 89 13.58 -5.61 1.56
N VAL A 90 13.46 -4.28 1.49
CA VAL A 90 12.20 -3.54 1.29
C VAL A 90 12.00 -3.09 -0.15
N GLY A 91 10.75 -2.92 -0.56
CA GLY A 91 10.40 -2.43 -1.89
C GLY A 91 9.28 -3.23 -2.54
N ASN A 92 8.99 -2.87 -3.78
CA ASN A 92 7.98 -3.48 -4.64
C ASN A 92 8.60 -4.62 -5.45
N TYR A 93 7.79 -5.63 -5.73
CA TYR A 93 8.13 -6.77 -6.59
C TYR A 93 6.86 -7.40 -7.17
N ILE A 94 7.02 -8.19 -8.22
CA ILE A 94 5.97 -9.04 -8.78
C ILE A 94 6.19 -10.47 -8.25
N PRO A 95 5.25 -11.06 -7.50
CA PRO A 95 5.42 -12.39 -6.95
C PRO A 95 5.44 -13.44 -8.08
N THR A 96 6.28 -14.44 -7.91
CA THR A 96 6.45 -15.57 -8.85
C THR A 96 5.82 -16.86 -8.35
N THR A 97 5.49 -16.90 -7.05
CA THR A 97 4.82 -18.04 -6.42
C THR A 97 3.61 -17.58 -5.61
N GLU A 98 2.67 -18.50 -5.38
CA GLU A 98 1.52 -18.23 -4.49
C GLU A 98 1.96 -17.91 -3.06
N ALA A 99 3.04 -18.51 -2.58
CA ALA A 99 3.59 -18.23 -1.25
C ALA A 99 4.04 -16.76 -1.15
N GLU A 100 4.79 -16.27 -2.13
CA GLU A 100 5.23 -14.86 -2.19
C GLU A 100 4.06 -13.88 -2.30
N LEU A 101 3.02 -14.26 -3.05
CA LEU A 101 1.79 -13.47 -3.15
C LEU A 101 1.06 -13.42 -1.80
N ASN A 102 0.86 -14.56 -1.16
CA ASN A 102 0.18 -14.67 0.13
C ASN A 102 0.89 -13.88 1.22
N GLU A 103 2.23 -13.97 1.30
CA GLU A 103 3.03 -13.18 2.23
C GLU A 103 2.84 -11.66 2.00
N GLY A 104 2.88 -11.24 0.73
CA GLY A 104 2.62 -9.86 0.33
C GLY A 104 1.21 -9.38 0.74
N LEU A 105 0.20 -10.21 0.53
CA LEU A 105 -1.19 -9.92 0.90
C LEU A 105 -1.40 -9.85 2.42
N GLU A 106 -0.74 -10.71 3.19
CA GLU A 106 -0.77 -10.65 4.65
C GLU A 106 -0.14 -9.35 5.17
N ALA A 107 1.00 -8.95 4.62
CA ALA A 107 1.64 -7.67 4.95
C ALA A 107 0.73 -6.48 4.62
N PHE A 108 0.10 -6.52 3.45
CA PHE A 108 -0.86 -5.50 3.04
C PHE A 108 -2.10 -5.45 3.95
N THR A 109 -2.62 -6.60 4.36
CA THR A 109 -3.75 -6.71 5.30
C THR A 109 -3.40 -6.09 6.66
N ARG A 110 -2.20 -6.36 7.19
CA ARG A 110 -1.71 -5.72 8.42
C ARG A 110 -1.68 -4.19 8.28
N GLN A 111 -1.24 -3.69 7.14
CA GLN A 111 -1.22 -2.26 6.86
C GLN A 111 -2.63 -1.66 6.78
N ILE A 112 -3.58 -2.34 6.14
CA ILE A 112 -5.00 -1.92 6.12
C ILE A 112 -5.55 -1.85 7.54
N ILE A 113 -5.33 -2.86 8.37
CA ILE A 113 -5.83 -2.89 9.76
C ILE A 113 -5.26 -1.71 10.56
N GLN A 114 -3.98 -1.42 10.43
CA GLN A 114 -3.36 -0.26 11.10
C GLN A 114 -3.98 1.06 10.62
N ASN A 115 -4.20 1.22 9.31
CA ASN A 115 -4.84 2.41 8.74
C ASN A 115 -6.30 2.56 9.21
N LEU A 116 -7.04 1.45 9.33
CA LEU A 116 -8.42 1.46 9.87
C LEU A 116 -8.44 1.87 11.35
N ARG A 117 -7.54 1.32 12.18
CA ARG A 117 -7.38 1.74 13.58
C ARG A 117 -7.02 3.23 13.68
N ARG A 118 -6.14 3.72 12.79
CA ARG A 118 -5.78 5.14 12.72
C ARG A 118 -7.00 5.98 12.37
N LYS A 119 -7.78 5.59 11.36
CA LYS A 119 -9.02 6.26 10.97
C LYS A 119 -9.99 6.35 12.15
N GLU A 120 -10.25 5.24 12.83
CA GLU A 120 -11.15 5.20 13.99
C GLU A 120 -10.69 6.15 15.10
N LYS A 121 -9.38 6.18 15.40
CA LYS A 121 -8.83 7.17 16.35
C LYS A 121 -9.09 8.59 15.89
N LEU A 122 -8.77 8.92 14.63
CA LEU A 122 -8.95 10.27 14.08
C LEU A 122 -10.42 10.72 14.08
N GLN A 123 -11.36 9.82 13.86
CA GLN A 123 -12.80 10.13 13.88
C GLN A 123 -13.33 10.48 15.28
N ASN A 124 -12.65 10.04 16.34
CA ASN A 124 -13.05 10.26 17.73
C ASN A 124 -12.22 11.36 18.44
N ILE A 125 -11.39 12.11 17.71
CA ILE A 125 -10.61 13.21 18.27
C ILE A 125 -11.50 14.45 18.44
N ASP A 126 -11.50 15.02 19.65
CA ASP A 126 -12.01 16.38 19.90
C ASP A 126 -10.94 17.41 19.51
N LEU A 127 -11.25 18.22 18.49
CA LEU A 127 -10.34 19.25 17.97
C LEU A 127 -10.07 20.37 18.98
N ASN A 128 -10.99 20.65 19.92
CA ASN A 128 -10.74 21.65 20.97
C ASN A 128 -9.63 21.20 21.91
N HIS A 129 -9.68 19.93 22.32
CA HIS A 129 -8.64 19.33 23.16
C HIS A 129 -7.29 19.22 22.43
N VAL A 130 -7.28 19.09 21.10
CA VAL A 130 -6.04 19.13 20.30
C VAL A 130 -5.39 20.51 20.35
N LYS A 131 -6.17 21.58 20.22
CA LYS A 131 -5.63 22.95 20.27
C LYS A 131 -4.92 23.23 21.60
N GLU A 132 -5.55 22.87 22.71
CA GLU A 132 -4.96 23.01 24.05
C GLU A 132 -3.62 22.27 24.17
N ARG A 133 -3.55 21.04 23.65
CA ARG A 133 -2.33 20.24 23.66
C ARG A 133 -1.22 20.83 22.79
N LEU A 134 -1.56 21.41 21.63
CA LEU A 134 -0.59 22.10 20.78
C LEU A 134 -0.01 23.33 21.48
N ASP A 135 -0.86 24.12 22.14
CA ASP A 135 -0.43 25.31 22.88
C ASP A 135 0.46 24.94 24.08
N MET A 136 0.25 23.77 24.72
CA MET A 136 1.13 23.26 25.75
C MET A 136 2.51 22.87 25.20
N VAL A 137 2.54 22.12 24.09
CA VAL A 137 3.80 21.70 23.44
C VAL A 137 4.62 22.90 22.97
N ALA A 138 3.97 23.91 22.39
CA ALA A 138 4.65 25.14 21.95
C ALA A 138 5.35 25.85 23.13
N ARG A 139 4.68 25.96 24.27
CA ARG A 139 5.24 26.54 25.50
C ARG A 139 6.38 25.73 26.10
N GLU A 140 6.36 24.41 25.97
CA GLU A 140 7.47 23.55 26.43
C GLU A 140 8.72 23.75 25.58
N VAL A 141 8.59 23.90 24.26
CA VAL A 141 9.72 24.17 23.36
C VAL A 141 10.32 25.56 23.64
N GLU A 142 9.49 26.58 23.84
CA GLU A 142 9.93 27.95 24.13
C GLU A 142 10.60 28.13 25.50
N SER A 143 10.42 27.20 26.43
CA SER A 143 11.03 27.25 27.77
C SER A 143 12.37 26.52 27.88
N HIS A 144 12.81 25.86 26.80
CA HIS A 144 14.09 25.16 26.71
C HIS A 144 15.11 25.86 25.79
N ASP A 145 14.77 27.05 25.27
CA ASP A 145 15.66 27.98 24.56
C ASP A 145 16.03 29.17 25.47
#